data_AF-A0A7S0Q5H2-F1
#
_entry.id   AF-A0A7S0Q5H2-F1
#
_cell.length_a   1.000
_cell.length_b   1.000
_cell.length_c   1.000
_cell.angle_alpha   90.00
_cell.angle_beta   90.00
_cell.angle_gamma   90.00
#
_symmetry.space_group_name_H-M   'P 1'
#
loop_
_entity.id
_entity.type
_entity.pdbx_description
1 polymer ?
#
loop_
_entity_poly.entity_id
_entity_poly.type
_entity_poly.pdbx_seq_one_letter_code
_entity_poly.pdbx_strand_id
1 'polypeptide(L)'
;GEFIYFVGKTVACDEACDVRQSVVLQKRVILEHAKLLQPPLMQADQLKRVLQLWLAPANSEVSVAQRKQALEPLAGVRVSTELRALAASSLVCGFEPETLDNENPNGFKVSLPDDGVPADGSEMEVKFVAPGSEQLKEIASGEKRVITVGDLAESS
;
A
#
# COMPACT_ATOMS: atom_id res chain seq x y z
N GLY A 1 4.69 14.40 5.34
CA GLY A 1 3.82 13.31 4.89
C GLY A 1 4.70 12.26 4.28
N GLU A 2 4.57 11.01 4.71
CA GLU A 2 5.26 9.86 4.19
C GLU A 2 4.45 9.21 3.07
N PHE A 3 5.12 8.59 2.10
CA PHE A 3 4.44 7.84 1.05
C PHE A 3 4.24 6.39 1.50
N ILE A 4 3.00 5.93 1.43
CA ILE A 4 2.60 4.57 1.73
C ILE A 4 2.05 3.94 0.46
N TYR A 5 2.61 2.79 0.11
CA TYR A 5 2.26 2.04 -1.09
C TYR A 5 1.35 0.89 -0.71
N PHE A 6 0.28 0.71 -1.49
CA PHE A 6 -0.43 -0.54 -1.49
C PHE A 6 0.48 -1.60 -2.11
N VAL A 7 0.39 -2.81 -1.58
CA VAL A 7 1.25 -3.93 -1.98
C VAL A 7 0.46 -5.21 -2.24
N GLY A 8 -0.78 -5.28 -1.78
CA GLY A 8 -1.65 -6.43 -1.93
C GLY A 8 -2.53 -6.67 -0.71
N LYS A 9 -3.20 -7.83 -0.70
CA LYS A 9 -4.09 -8.28 0.37
C LYS A 9 -3.46 -9.43 1.12
N THR A 10 -3.67 -9.48 2.42
CA THR A 10 -3.26 -10.62 3.24
C THR A 10 -4.48 -11.39 3.68
N VAL A 11 -4.40 -12.71 3.58
CA VAL A 11 -5.39 -13.64 4.12
C VAL A 11 -4.82 -14.18 5.42
N ALA A 12 -5.53 -13.91 6.52
CA ALA A 12 -5.19 -14.42 7.84
C ALA A 12 -5.67 -15.87 8.01
N CYS A 13 -5.07 -16.59 8.96
CA CYS A 13 -5.45 -17.96 9.27
C CYS A 13 -6.84 -18.05 9.87
N ASP A 14 -7.55 -19.13 9.56
CA ASP A 14 -8.70 -19.57 10.35
C ASP A 14 -8.23 -19.87 11.78
N GLU A 15 -8.66 -19.04 12.73
CA GLU A 15 -8.57 -19.15 14.21
C GLU A 15 -7.17 -19.27 14.86
N ALA A 16 -6.10 -19.59 14.12
CA ALA A 16 -4.78 -19.88 14.68
C ALA A 16 -3.84 -18.67 14.81
N CYS A 17 -4.11 -17.55 14.13
CA CYS A 17 -3.35 -16.31 14.29
C CYS A 17 -4.17 -15.07 13.91
N ASP A 18 -3.83 -13.93 14.52
CA ASP A 18 -4.45 -12.67 14.15
C ASP A 18 -3.89 -12.12 12.82
N VAL A 19 -4.59 -11.14 12.24
CA VAL A 19 -4.23 -10.52 10.95
C VAL A 19 -2.85 -9.86 11.00
N ARG A 20 -2.46 -9.24 12.11
CA ARG A 20 -1.17 -8.56 12.26
C ARG A 20 -0.03 -9.57 12.19
N GLN A 21 -0.17 -10.68 12.90
CA GLN A 21 0.78 -11.78 12.89
C GLN A 21 0.86 -12.44 11.52
N SER A 22 -0.27 -12.61 10.84
CA SER A 22 -0.34 -13.12 9.46
C SER A 22 0.45 -12.26 8.48
N VAL A 23 0.36 -10.93 8.60
CA VAL A 23 1.15 -10.00 7.77
C VAL A 23 2.64 -10.10 8.11
N VAL A 24 2.99 -10.18 9.40
CA VAL A 24 4.39 -10.27 9.84
C VAL A 24 5.04 -11.60 9.45
N LEU A 25 4.30 -12.71 9.45
CA LEU A 25 4.75 -14.00 8.91
C LEU A 25 5.15 -13.89 7.44
N GLN A 26 4.41 -13.08 6.68
CA GLN A 26 4.58 -12.87 5.24
C GLN A 26 5.45 -11.65 4.91
N LYS A 27 6.03 -11.00 5.93
CA LYS A 27 6.79 -9.75 5.77
C LYS A 27 7.83 -9.82 4.65
N ARG A 28 8.56 -10.92 4.55
CA ARG A 28 9.60 -11.07 3.52
C ARG A 28 9.00 -11.04 2.12
N VAL A 29 7.99 -11.85 1.83
CA VAL A 29 7.39 -11.92 0.49
C VAL A 29 6.69 -10.60 0.13
N ILE A 30 6.01 -9.97 1.08
CA ILE A 30 5.36 -8.66 0.88
C ILE A 30 6.39 -7.59 0.51
N LEU A 31 7.50 -7.51 1.24
CA LEU A 31 8.55 -6.53 0.98
C LEU A 31 9.30 -6.81 -0.33
N GLU A 32 9.54 -8.07 -0.69
CA GLU A 32 10.11 -8.41 -2.00
C GLU A 32 9.16 -8.05 -3.15
N HIS A 33 7.85 -8.27 -2.99
CA HIS A 33 6.87 -7.84 -3.98
C HIS A 33 6.80 -6.32 -4.11
N ALA A 34 6.78 -5.60 -2.99
CA ALA A 34 6.77 -4.13 -2.98
C ALA A 34 7.98 -3.54 -3.74
N LYS A 35 9.14 -4.17 -3.62
CA LYS A 35 10.36 -3.80 -4.35
C LYS A 35 10.22 -3.99 -5.86
N LEU A 36 9.52 -5.04 -6.31
CA LEU A 36 9.26 -5.28 -7.73
C LEU A 36 8.30 -4.26 -8.32
N LEU A 37 7.25 -3.88 -7.56
CA LEU A 37 6.29 -2.87 -7.99
C LEU A 37 6.90 -1.47 -8.08
N GLN A 38 7.94 -1.21 -7.29
CA GLN A 38 8.57 0.10 -7.20
C GLN A 38 10.10 0.00 -7.40
N PRO A 39 10.58 -0.29 -8.63
CA PRO A 39 12.01 -0.31 -8.93
C PRO A 39 12.78 0.96 -8.48
N PRO A 40 12.20 2.17 -8.49
CA PRO A 40 12.87 3.36 -7.93
C PRO A 40 13.14 3.29 -6.41
N LEU A 41 12.34 2.54 -5.63
CA LEU A 41 12.63 2.27 -4.21
C LEU A 41 13.83 1.33 -4.02
N MET A 42 14.22 0.60 -5.06
CA MET A 42 15.37 -0.33 -5.06
C MET A 42 16.67 0.31 -5.55
N GLN A 43 16.61 1.35 -6.38
CA GLN A 43 17.80 2.11 -6.82
C GLN A 43 18.43 2.96 -5.71
N ALA A 44 18.04 2.69 -4.47
CA ALA A 44 18.08 3.63 -3.39
C ALA A 44 18.92 3.11 -2.22
N ASP A 45 20.21 3.42 -2.29
CA ASP A 45 20.91 4.05 -1.15
C ASP A 45 20.19 5.35 -0.68
N GLN A 46 19.16 5.79 -1.41
CA GLN A 46 18.25 6.92 -1.16
C GLN A 46 17.08 6.61 -0.21
N LEU A 47 16.80 5.35 0.16
CA LEU A 47 15.84 5.07 1.22
C LEU A 47 16.49 5.48 2.54
N LYS A 48 16.34 6.75 2.93
CA LYS A 48 16.80 7.28 4.22
C LYS A 48 16.21 6.49 5.40
N ARG A 49 15.13 5.73 5.18
CA ARG A 49 14.39 4.95 6.16
C ARG A 49 14.15 3.52 5.68
N VAL A 50 14.17 2.57 6.61
CA VAL A 50 13.86 1.15 6.37
C VAL A 50 12.39 1.01 5.98
N LEU A 51 12.07 0.18 4.98
CA LEU A 51 10.69 -0.15 4.61
C LEU A 51 9.89 -0.69 5.82
N GLN A 52 8.71 -0.12 6.04
CA GLN A 52 7.80 -0.48 7.12
C GLN A 52 6.52 -1.10 6.55
N LEU A 53 5.82 -1.89 7.37
CA LEU A 53 4.52 -2.44 7.02
C LEU A 53 3.44 -1.76 7.85
N TRP A 54 2.35 -1.42 7.16
CA TRP A 54 1.17 -0.80 7.71
C TRP A 54 -0.05 -1.61 7.30
N LEU A 55 -1.09 -1.62 8.13
CA LEU A 55 -2.31 -2.38 7.92
C LEU A 55 -3.52 -1.44 7.85
N ALA A 56 -4.44 -1.73 6.95
CA ALA A 56 -5.76 -1.11 6.89
C ALA A 56 -6.85 -2.18 7.12
N PRO A 57 -8.06 -1.80 7.54
CA PRO A 57 -9.20 -2.71 7.60
C PRO A 57 -9.50 -3.36 6.22
N ALA A 58 -10.16 -4.52 6.24
CA ALA A 58 -10.62 -5.15 5.00
C ALA A 58 -11.60 -4.23 4.24
N ASN A 59 -11.57 -4.31 2.90
CA ASN A 59 -12.44 -3.54 2.01
C ASN A 59 -12.33 -2.01 2.19
N SER A 60 -11.15 -1.51 2.56
CA SER A 60 -10.91 -0.08 2.82
C SER A 60 -10.03 0.60 1.76
N GLU A 61 -9.71 -0.08 0.65
CA GLU A 61 -8.79 0.41 -0.39
C GLU A 61 -9.20 1.79 -0.91
N VAL A 62 -10.49 1.98 -1.19
CA VAL A 62 -11.05 3.28 -1.61
C VAL A 62 -10.93 4.33 -0.50
N SER A 63 -11.19 3.97 0.76
CA SER A 63 -11.10 4.90 1.89
C SER A 63 -9.66 5.32 2.18
N VAL A 64 -8.70 4.41 2.04
CA VAL A 64 -7.26 4.70 2.08
C VAL A 64 -6.92 5.66 0.95
N ALA A 65 -7.43 5.40 -0.26
CA ALA A 65 -7.19 6.27 -1.41
C ALA A 65 -7.72 7.68 -1.24
N GLN A 66 -8.86 7.82 -0.58
CA GLN A 66 -9.50 9.10 -0.28
C GLN A 66 -8.89 9.80 0.94
N ARG A 67 -7.86 9.25 1.59
CA ARG A 67 -7.29 9.74 2.85
C ARG A 67 -8.35 9.86 3.95
N LYS A 68 -9.24 8.88 4.03
CA LYS A 68 -10.28 8.78 5.07
C LYS A 68 -10.01 7.66 6.06
N GLN A 69 -9.03 6.82 5.79
CA GLN A 69 -8.72 5.64 6.58
C GLN A 69 -7.37 5.83 7.29
N ALA A 70 -7.40 5.74 8.62
CA ALA A 70 -6.18 5.61 9.42
C ALA A 70 -5.54 4.24 9.18
N LEU A 71 -4.20 4.23 9.13
CA LEU A 71 -3.40 3.03 8.98
C LEU A 71 -2.75 2.65 10.30
N GLU A 72 -2.64 1.36 10.56
CA GLU A 72 -2.00 0.83 11.76
C GLU A 72 -0.55 0.40 11.44
N PRO A 73 0.48 0.97 12.10
CA PRO A 73 1.85 0.51 11.92
C PRO A 73 2.05 -0.86 12.56
N LEU A 74 2.69 -1.79 11.85
CA LEU A 74 3.00 -3.12 12.39
C LEU A 74 4.36 -3.17 13.11
N ALA A 75 4.92 -2.01 13.44
CA ALA A 75 6.15 -1.92 14.21
C ALA A 75 5.94 -2.55 15.61
N GLY A 76 6.82 -3.48 15.98
CA GLY A 76 6.77 -4.13 17.29
C GLY A 76 5.87 -5.38 17.38
N VAL A 77 5.06 -5.67 16.36
CA VAL A 77 4.28 -6.92 16.31
C VAL A 77 5.24 -8.13 16.32
N ARG A 78 4.97 -9.10 17.20
CA ARG A 78 5.77 -10.32 17.39
C ARG A 78 5.00 -11.55 16.94
N VAL A 79 5.74 -12.50 16.39
CA VAL A 79 5.24 -13.82 15.98
C VAL A 79 6.07 -14.85 16.71
N SER A 80 5.40 -15.79 17.41
CA SER A 80 6.07 -16.84 18.18
C SER A 80 6.79 -17.85 17.28
N THR A 81 7.72 -18.61 17.86
CA THR A 81 8.45 -19.65 17.12
C THR A 81 7.51 -20.75 16.64
N GLU A 82 6.52 -21.10 17.45
CA GLU A 82 5.52 -22.14 17.15
C GLU A 82 4.68 -21.72 15.93
N LEU A 83 4.22 -20.47 15.91
CA LEU A 83 3.42 -19.96 14.80
C LEU A 83 4.25 -19.87 13.50
N ARG A 84 5.55 -19.56 13.59
CA ARG A 84 6.46 -19.62 12.42
C ARG A 84 6.64 -21.03 11.89
N ALA A 85 6.79 -22.01 12.77
CA ALA A 85 6.91 -23.41 12.38
C ALA A 85 5.62 -23.90 11.70
N LEU A 86 4.46 -23.54 12.26
CA LEU A 86 3.15 -23.87 11.67
C LEU A 86 2.99 -23.25 10.27
N ALA A 87 3.35 -21.98 10.11
CA ALA A 87 3.31 -21.29 8.81
C ALA A 87 4.26 -21.86 7.75
N ALA A 88 5.35 -22.51 8.17
CA ALA A 88 6.25 -23.19 7.25
C ALA A 88 5.74 -24.57 6.83
N SER A 89 4.98 -25.27 7.68
CA SER A 89 4.46 -26.62 7.41
C SER A 89 3.05 -26.65 6.83
N SER A 90 2.34 -25.52 6.82
CA SER A 90 0.94 -25.42 6.37
C SER A 90 0.66 -24.08 5.70
N LEU A 91 -0.25 -24.06 4.72
CA LEU A 91 -0.74 -22.83 4.07
C LEU A 91 -1.74 -22.09 4.98
N VAL A 92 -1.30 -21.71 6.17
CA VAL A 92 -2.15 -21.03 7.19
C VAL A 92 -2.31 -19.54 6.93
N CYS A 93 -1.48 -18.92 6.09
CA CYS A 93 -1.64 -17.53 5.71
C CYS A 93 -1.24 -17.33 4.25
N GLY A 94 -1.91 -16.38 3.58
CA GLY A 94 -1.70 -16.09 2.17
C GLY A 94 -1.51 -14.60 1.90
N PHE A 95 -0.83 -14.30 0.81
CA PHE A 95 -0.62 -12.94 0.31
C PHE A 95 -1.02 -12.94 -1.15
N GLU A 96 -2.04 -12.15 -1.45
CA GLU A 96 -2.51 -11.88 -2.80
C GLU A 96 -1.87 -10.57 -3.25
N PRO A 97 -0.80 -10.62 -4.07
CA PRO A 97 -0.07 -9.42 -4.46
C PRO A 97 -0.94 -8.49 -5.30
N GLU A 98 -0.74 -7.19 -5.16
CA GLU A 98 -1.25 -6.23 -6.15
C GLU A 98 -0.62 -6.53 -7.52
N THR A 99 -1.47 -6.61 -8.54
CA THR A 99 -1.05 -6.70 -9.94
C THR A 99 -1.18 -5.33 -10.59
N LEU A 100 -0.09 -4.85 -11.18
CA LEU A 100 -0.12 -3.62 -11.98
C LEU A 100 -1.01 -3.84 -13.19
N ASP A 101 -1.91 -2.90 -13.44
CA ASP A 101 -2.61 -2.78 -14.71
C ASP A 101 -2.03 -1.62 -15.52
N ASN A 102 -2.43 -1.52 -16.79
CA ASN A 102 -1.95 -0.46 -17.68
C ASN A 102 -2.40 0.95 -17.24
N GLU A 103 -3.40 1.04 -16.36
CA GLU A 103 -3.93 2.31 -15.86
C GLU A 103 -3.12 2.83 -14.66
N ASN A 104 -2.58 1.92 -13.85
CA ASN A 104 -1.77 2.19 -12.66
C ASN A 104 -0.41 1.48 -12.76
N PRO A 105 0.46 1.84 -13.73
CA PRO A 105 1.73 1.15 -13.98
C PRO A 105 2.74 1.29 -12.83
N ASN A 106 2.46 2.15 -11.85
CA ASN A 106 3.29 2.37 -10.66
C ASN A 106 2.54 1.99 -9.36
N GLY A 107 1.47 1.19 -9.43
CA GLY A 107 0.70 0.74 -8.27
C GLY A 107 -0.03 1.86 -7.51
N PHE A 108 -0.84 1.47 -6.53
CA PHE A 108 -1.58 2.43 -5.71
C PHE A 108 -0.69 3.03 -4.61
N LYS A 109 -0.64 4.37 -4.50
CA LYS A 109 0.13 5.09 -3.47
C LYS A 109 -0.67 6.24 -2.83
N VAL A 110 -0.48 6.44 -1.53
CA VAL A 110 -1.07 7.56 -0.77
C VAL A 110 0.01 8.26 0.07
N SER A 111 -0.14 9.56 0.30
CA SER A 111 0.69 10.27 1.28
C SER A 111 -0.11 10.54 2.54
N LEU A 112 0.40 10.09 3.68
CA LEU A 112 -0.19 10.29 5.01
C LEU A 112 0.84 10.87 5.99
N PRO A 113 0.43 11.50 7.10
CA PRO A 113 1.34 11.86 8.19
C PRO A 113 2.06 10.64 8.79
N ASP A 114 3.13 10.87 9.54
CA ASP A 114 4.01 9.83 10.11
C ASP A 114 3.30 8.89 11.10
N ASP A 115 2.14 9.30 11.64
CA ASP A 115 1.29 8.47 12.50
C ASP A 115 0.28 7.60 11.73
N GLY A 116 0.22 7.74 10.40
CA GLY A 116 -0.71 7.04 9.52
C GLY A 116 -2.17 7.52 9.64
N VAL A 117 -2.43 8.63 10.34
CA VAL A 117 -3.77 9.20 10.50
C VAL A 117 -3.94 10.37 9.53
N PRO A 118 -4.95 10.35 8.63
CA PRO A 118 -5.20 11.49 7.76
C PRO A 118 -5.43 12.78 8.56
N ALA A 119 -4.84 13.89 8.12
CA ALA A 119 -5.09 15.19 8.72
C ALA A 119 -6.52 15.66 8.42
N ASP A 120 -7.14 16.39 9.34
CA ASP A 120 -8.48 16.97 9.14
C ASP A 120 -8.52 17.82 7.86
N GLY A 121 -9.53 17.59 7.02
CA GLY A 121 -9.70 18.31 5.74
C GLY A 121 -8.76 17.86 4.62
N SER A 122 -7.99 16.78 4.81
CA SER A 122 -7.10 16.23 3.78
C SER A 122 -7.79 15.26 2.82
N GLU A 123 -9.11 15.06 2.94
CA GLU A 123 -9.84 14.11 2.11
C GLU A 123 -9.76 14.45 0.62
N MET A 124 -9.55 13.42 -0.18
CA MET A 124 -9.57 13.53 -1.64
C MET A 124 -10.89 13.00 -2.20
N GLU A 125 -11.51 13.75 -3.10
CA GLU A 125 -12.63 13.28 -3.88
C GLU A 125 -12.11 12.37 -5.01
N VAL A 126 -12.52 11.10 -5.00
CA VAL A 126 -12.22 10.15 -6.09
C VAL A 126 -13.40 10.13 -7.04
N LYS A 127 -13.15 10.44 -8.31
CA LYS A 127 -14.16 10.30 -9.37
C LYS A 127 -14.12 8.88 -9.92
N PHE A 128 -15.16 8.10 -9.61
CA PHE A 128 -15.37 6.81 -10.25
C PHE A 128 -15.84 7.04 -11.69
N VAL A 129 -15.00 6.72 -12.66
CA VAL A 129 -15.38 6.74 -14.07
C VAL A 129 -16.00 5.39 -14.40
N ALA A 130 -17.31 5.37 -14.64
CA ALA A 130 -17.99 4.15 -15.07
C ALA A 130 -17.52 3.74 -16.48
N PRO A 131 -17.39 2.42 -16.77
CA PRO A 131 -17.08 1.95 -18.12
C PRO A 131 -18.15 2.45 -19.10
N GLY A 132 -17.73 3.21 -20.12
CA GLY A 132 -18.61 3.72 -21.18
C GLY A 132 -19.13 5.16 -21.02
N SER A 133 -18.66 5.91 -20.02
CA SER A 133 -18.99 7.34 -19.93
C SER A 133 -18.34 8.16 -21.06
N GLU A 134 -19.08 9.13 -21.62
CA GLU A 134 -18.58 10.01 -22.69
C GLU A 134 -17.34 10.84 -22.27
N GLN A 135 -17.07 10.95 -20.98
CA GLN A 135 -15.87 11.59 -20.42
C GLN A 135 -14.57 10.92 -20.88
N LEU A 136 -14.55 9.63 -21.22
CA LEU A 136 -13.36 8.98 -21.79
C LEU A 136 -13.02 9.47 -23.21
N LYS A 137 -14.02 9.93 -23.98
CA LYS A 137 -13.79 10.48 -25.33
C LYS A 137 -13.24 11.92 -25.28
N GLU A 138 -13.64 12.70 -24.27
CA GLU A 138 -13.11 14.07 -24.05
C GLU A 138 -11.70 14.07 -23.47
N ILE A 139 -11.34 13.11 -22.60
CA ILE A 139 -9.99 12.99 -22.04
C ILE A 139 -8.97 12.62 -23.15
N ALA A 140 -9.40 11.91 -24.19
CA ALA A 140 -8.54 11.57 -25.33
C ALA A 140 -8.23 12.75 -26.26
N SER A 141 -8.93 13.89 -26.14
CA SER A 141 -8.81 15.03 -27.08
C SER A 141 -8.50 16.40 -26.44
N GLY A 142 -8.26 16.48 -25.13
CA GLY A 142 -7.95 17.75 -24.47
C GLY A 142 -7.05 17.56 -23.26
N GLU A 143 -5.86 18.17 -23.30
CA GLU A 143 -4.86 18.17 -22.23
C GLU A 143 -5.48 18.35 -20.84
N LYS A 144 -5.47 17.30 -20.01
CA LYS A 144 -5.36 17.41 -18.55
C LYS A 144 -4.51 16.26 -18.01
N ARG A 145 -3.33 16.62 -17.53
CA ARG A 145 -2.43 15.76 -16.76
C ARG A 145 -2.64 16.05 -15.27
N VAL A 146 -2.67 15.02 -14.44
CA VAL A 146 -2.50 15.14 -12.99
C VAL A 146 -1.11 14.59 -12.66
N ILE A 147 -0.24 15.47 -12.15
CA ILE A 147 1.14 15.18 -11.73
C ILE A 147 1.20 15.30 -10.20
N THR A 148 1.95 14.42 -9.53
CA THR A 148 2.46 14.69 -8.17
C THR A 148 3.83 14.02 -7.99
N VAL A 149 4.85 14.82 -7.63
CA VAL A 149 6.26 14.44 -7.46
C VAL A 149 6.65 14.47 -5.97
N GLY A 150 7.65 13.67 -5.60
CA GLY A 150 8.33 13.71 -4.30
C GLY A 150 9.13 15.01 -4.06
N ASP A 151 9.71 15.08 -2.87
CA ASP A 151 10.49 16.24 -2.45
C ASP A 151 11.82 16.31 -3.22
N LEU A 152 12.02 17.39 -3.99
CA LEU A 152 13.34 17.90 -4.35
C LEU A 152 13.69 18.92 -3.27
N ALA A 153 14.69 18.63 -2.45
CA ALA A 153 15.20 19.61 -1.49
C ALA A 153 15.58 20.91 -2.22
N GLU A 154 14.96 22.03 -1.84
CA GLU A 154 15.45 23.35 -2.22
C GLU A 154 16.83 23.55 -1.59
N SER A 155 17.82 23.81 -2.44
CA SER A 155 19.14 24.27 -2.01
C SER A 155 19.03 25.72 -1.56
N SER A 156 19.42 26.01 -0.32
CA SER A 156 19.84 27.34 0.14
C SER A 156 21.30 27.29 0.53
#